data_AF-A0A512B8K3-F1
#
_entry.id   AF-A0A512B8K3-F1
#
_cell.length_a   1.000
_cell.length_b   1.000
_cell.length_c   1.000
_cell.angle_alpha   90.00
_cell.angle_beta   90.00
_cell.angle_gamma   90.00
#
_symmetry.space_group_name_H-M   'P 1'
#
loop_
_entity.id
_entity.type
_entity.pdbx_description
1 polymer ?
#
loop_
_entity_poly.entity_id
_entity_poly.type
_entity_poly.pdbx_seq_one_letter_code
_entity_poly.pdbx_strand_id
1 'polypeptide(L)'
;MRIIGSVNDTEVYEDPDYGPMGEGGTIYSVLECPACKRVNVVSYGWHDGIESDDEINYEILFPQENNFPIGLPDNIASTLRAADKIKTIDVNAYAILLRRLLELVCLDRKANGATLALMLKDLADNNEIPEKLVKVASGLKDFGNIGAHAGIGELSEKEIPIVRALTSAILEYIYSAPHLATLAENKLKAIKMKGKKP
;
A
#
# COMPACT_ATOMS: atom_id res chain seq x y z
N MET A 1 -8.66 -22.52 -1.88
CA MET A 1 -8.69 -21.86 -0.56
C MET A 1 -9.90 -22.38 0.21
N ARG A 2 -9.93 -22.32 1.54
CA ARG A 2 -11.11 -22.78 2.30
C ARG A 2 -12.06 -21.61 2.53
N ILE A 3 -13.33 -21.74 2.15
CA ILE A 3 -14.37 -20.77 2.55
C ILE A 3 -14.66 -21.00 4.03
N ILE A 4 -14.52 -19.95 4.84
CA ILE A 4 -14.81 -19.97 6.28
C ILE A 4 -16.12 -19.26 6.63
N GLY A 5 -16.65 -18.44 5.71
CA GLY A 5 -17.98 -17.83 5.82
C GLY A 5 -18.37 -17.13 4.51
N SER A 6 -19.66 -16.97 4.29
CA SER A 6 -20.20 -16.27 3.12
C SER A 6 -21.49 -15.52 3.48
N VAL A 7 -21.77 -14.45 2.74
CA VAL A 7 -23.02 -13.68 2.79
C VAL A 7 -23.51 -13.52 1.35
N ASN A 8 -24.80 -13.81 1.13
CA ASN A 8 -25.43 -13.68 -0.16
C ASN A 8 -26.30 -12.42 -0.15
N ASP A 9 -26.00 -11.50 -1.06
CA ASP A 9 -26.79 -10.30 -1.32
C ASP A 9 -27.46 -10.48 -2.68
N THR A 10 -28.47 -11.36 -2.71
CA THR A 10 -29.20 -11.78 -3.90
C THR A 10 -30.66 -11.38 -3.82
N GLU A 11 -31.24 -11.05 -4.97
CA GLU A 11 -32.65 -10.71 -5.12
C GLU A 11 -33.28 -11.60 -6.19
N VAL A 12 -34.59 -11.87 -6.02
CA VAL A 12 -35.39 -12.56 -7.03
C VAL A 12 -35.93 -11.52 -7.99
N TYR A 13 -35.63 -11.68 -9.26
CA TYR A 13 -36.18 -10.88 -10.34
C TYR A 13 -37.56 -11.40 -10.71
N GLU A 14 -38.60 -10.60 -10.47
CA GLU A 14 -39.97 -10.92 -10.84
C GLU A 14 -40.39 -10.13 -12.08
N ASP A 15 -40.96 -10.83 -13.06
CA ASP A 15 -41.68 -10.22 -14.17
C ASP A 15 -43.18 -10.18 -13.85
N PRO A 16 -43.86 -9.03 -14.01
CA PRO A 16 -45.29 -8.90 -13.70
C PRO A 16 -46.20 -9.88 -14.44
N ASP A 17 -45.82 -10.31 -15.63
CA ASP A 17 -46.62 -11.18 -16.51
C ASP A 17 -46.21 -12.65 -16.40
N TYR A 18 -44.94 -12.94 -16.07
CA TYR A 18 -44.38 -14.29 -16.07
C TYR A 18 -43.99 -14.84 -14.69
N GLY A 19 -44.02 -14.01 -13.63
CA GLY A 19 -43.63 -14.41 -12.27
C GLY A 19 -42.10 -14.38 -12.07
N PRO A 20 -41.55 -15.17 -11.13
CA PRO A 20 -40.11 -15.15 -10.84
C PRO A 20 -39.32 -15.66 -12.04
N MET A 21 -38.46 -14.80 -12.59
CA MET A 21 -37.64 -15.04 -13.77
C MET A 21 -36.24 -15.56 -13.44
N GLY A 22 -35.76 -15.29 -12.22
CA GLY A 22 -34.50 -15.84 -11.73
C GLY A 22 -33.99 -15.13 -10.48
N GLU A 23 -32.93 -15.65 -9.88
CA GLU A 23 -32.24 -15.05 -8.74
C GLU A 23 -30.82 -14.63 -9.12
N GLY A 24 -30.40 -13.44 -8.69
CA GLY A 24 -29.03 -12.99 -8.88
C GLY A 24 -28.63 -11.85 -7.94
N GLY A 25 -27.33 -11.62 -7.85
CA GLY A 25 -26.77 -10.58 -7.00
C GLY A 25 -25.28 -10.77 -6.74
N THR A 26 -24.82 -10.27 -5.59
CA THR A 26 -23.41 -10.33 -5.19
C THR A 26 -23.22 -11.28 -4.03
N ILE A 27 -22.26 -12.19 -4.14
CA ILE A 27 -21.85 -13.05 -3.03
C ILE A 27 -20.53 -12.53 -2.46
N TYR A 28 -20.47 -12.41 -1.14
CA TYR A 28 -19.27 -12.07 -0.39
C TYR A 28 -18.75 -13.31 0.32
N SER A 29 -17.47 -13.64 0.15
CA SER A 29 -16.87 -14.84 0.74
C SER A 29 -15.58 -14.52 1.50
N VAL A 30 -15.47 -15.10 2.69
CA VAL A 30 -14.27 -15.06 3.53
C VAL A 30 -13.49 -16.36 3.32
N LEU A 31 -12.25 -16.23 2.86
CA LEU A 31 -11.37 -17.32 2.46
C LEU A 31 -10.16 -17.42 3.39
N GLU A 32 -9.86 -18.62 3.89
CA GLU A 32 -8.61 -18.91 4.57
C GLU A 32 -7.56 -19.42 3.58
N CYS A 33 -6.40 -18.77 3.55
CA CYS A 33 -5.25 -19.20 2.77
C CYS A 33 -4.67 -20.50 3.37
N PRO A 34 -4.58 -21.60 2.61
CA PRO A 34 -4.07 -22.86 3.16
C PRO A 34 -2.59 -22.78 3.55
N ALA A 35 -1.81 -21.91 2.91
CA ALA A 35 -0.37 -21.75 3.11
C ALA A 35 -0.01 -20.89 4.34
N CYS A 36 -0.59 -19.70 4.46
CA CYS A 36 -0.23 -18.74 5.52
C CYS A 36 -1.32 -18.52 6.58
N LYS A 37 -2.48 -19.20 6.46
CA LYS A 37 -3.63 -19.12 7.40
C LYS A 37 -4.23 -17.71 7.55
N ARG A 38 -3.86 -16.77 6.70
CA ARG A 38 -4.47 -15.43 6.65
C ARG A 38 -5.80 -15.46 5.91
N VAL A 39 -6.67 -14.54 6.30
CA VAL A 39 -7.99 -14.33 5.73
C VAL A 39 -7.92 -13.41 4.51
N ASN A 40 -8.68 -13.76 3.46
CA ASN A 40 -8.99 -12.92 2.33
C ASN A 40 -10.51 -12.74 2.25
N VAL A 41 -10.99 -11.59 1.79
CA VAL A 41 -12.40 -11.35 1.50
C VAL A 41 -12.52 -11.09 0.01
N VAL A 42 -13.44 -11.78 -0.65
CA VAL A 42 -13.72 -11.63 -2.07
C VAL A 42 -15.21 -11.36 -2.29
N SER A 43 -15.53 -10.67 -3.38
CA SER A 43 -16.89 -10.57 -3.93
C SER A 43 -16.94 -11.14 -5.34
N TYR A 44 -18.09 -11.64 -5.75
CA TYR A 44 -18.35 -12.03 -7.13
C TYR A 44 -19.84 -11.92 -7.44
N GLY A 45 -20.16 -11.65 -8.71
CA GLY A 45 -21.52 -11.70 -9.21
C GLY A 45 -21.98 -13.15 -9.36
N TRP A 46 -23.21 -13.44 -8.94
CA TRP A 46 -23.83 -14.75 -9.08
C TRP A 46 -25.26 -14.59 -9.64
N HIS A 47 -25.68 -15.54 -10.46
CA HIS A 47 -27.08 -15.74 -10.83
C HIS A 47 -27.33 -17.23 -11.12
N ASP A 48 -28.59 -17.63 -11.06
CA ASP A 48 -29.04 -19.01 -11.28
C ASP A 48 -28.74 -19.57 -12.69
N GLY A 49 -28.60 -18.68 -13.69
CA GLY A 49 -28.20 -19.02 -15.05
C GLY A 49 -26.69 -19.25 -15.28
N ILE A 50 -25.83 -19.20 -14.25
CA ILE A 50 -24.40 -19.50 -14.40
C ILE A 50 -24.23 -21.01 -14.62
N GLU A 51 -23.67 -21.40 -15.77
CA GLU A 51 -23.48 -22.81 -16.12
C GLU A 51 -22.10 -23.35 -15.69
N SER A 52 -21.12 -22.46 -15.52
CA SER A 52 -19.75 -22.82 -15.14
C SER A 52 -19.08 -21.82 -14.20
N ASP A 53 -18.21 -22.32 -13.32
CA ASP A 53 -17.40 -21.48 -12.42
C ASP A 53 -16.46 -20.54 -13.18
N ASP A 54 -16.12 -20.85 -14.44
CA ASP A 54 -15.27 -20.01 -15.30
C ASP A 54 -15.93 -18.68 -15.70
N GLU A 55 -17.26 -18.58 -15.57
CA GLU A 55 -18.02 -17.34 -15.80
C GLU A 55 -17.96 -16.39 -14.60
N ILE A 56 -17.49 -16.87 -13.44
CA ILE A 56 -17.44 -16.11 -12.20
C ILE A 56 -16.17 -15.27 -12.13
N ASN A 57 -16.35 -13.94 -12.15
CA ASN A 57 -15.26 -12.99 -11.92
C ASN A 57 -15.17 -12.61 -10.44
N TYR A 58 -14.07 -13.00 -9.80
CA TYR A 58 -13.80 -12.67 -8.40
C TYR A 58 -13.06 -11.33 -8.26
N GLU A 59 -13.54 -10.48 -7.36
CA GLU A 59 -12.90 -9.25 -6.92
C GLU A 59 -12.34 -9.44 -5.50
N ILE A 60 -11.09 -9.05 -5.26
CA ILE A 60 -10.46 -9.12 -3.92
C ILE A 60 -10.78 -7.84 -3.15
N LEU A 61 -11.59 -7.97 -2.10
CA LEU A 61 -11.95 -6.87 -1.20
C LEU A 61 -10.97 -6.71 -0.03
N PHE A 62 -10.36 -7.81 0.42
CA PHE A 62 -9.37 -7.82 1.49
C PHE A 62 -8.36 -8.97 1.33
N PRO A 63 -7.08 -8.79 1.68
CA PRO A 63 -6.47 -7.49 1.96
C PRO A 63 -6.47 -6.64 0.68
N GLN A 64 -6.88 -5.38 0.80
CA GLN A 64 -6.57 -4.42 -0.26
C GLN A 64 -5.05 -4.32 -0.32
N GLU A 65 -4.50 -4.22 -1.53
CA GLU A 65 -3.07 -4.16 -1.74
C GLU A 65 -2.43 -3.20 -0.72
N ASN A 66 -1.31 -3.61 -0.10
CA ASN A 66 -0.49 -2.65 0.63
C ASN A 66 -0.18 -1.54 -0.38
N ASN A 67 -0.86 -0.39 -0.26
CA ASN A 67 -0.65 0.74 -1.14
C ASN A 67 0.82 1.14 -1.02
N PHE A 68 1.64 0.64 -1.95
CA PHE A 68 2.98 1.14 -2.12
C PHE A 68 2.85 2.54 -2.70
N PRO A 69 3.63 3.51 -2.20
CA PRO A 69 3.70 4.82 -2.81
C PRO A 69 3.95 4.67 -4.33
N ILE A 70 3.25 5.47 -5.12
CA ILE A 70 3.32 5.43 -6.58
C ILE A 70 4.34 6.45 -7.08
N GLY A 71 4.80 6.30 -8.33
CA GLY A 71 5.82 7.19 -8.89
C GLY A 71 7.22 7.01 -8.29
N LEU A 72 7.45 5.95 -7.52
CA LEU A 72 8.76 5.58 -7.00
C LEU A 72 9.71 5.12 -8.12
N PRO A 73 11.00 5.51 -8.08
CA PRO A 73 12.04 4.87 -8.87
C PRO A 73 12.15 3.37 -8.60
N ASP A 74 12.52 2.58 -9.62
CA ASP A 74 12.51 1.12 -9.54
C ASP A 74 13.36 0.56 -8.39
N ASN A 75 14.54 1.12 -8.16
CA ASN A 75 15.46 0.72 -7.09
C ASN A 75 14.87 0.96 -5.68
N ILE A 76 14.13 2.06 -5.50
CA ILE A 76 13.45 2.41 -4.25
C ILE A 76 12.23 1.51 -4.07
N ALA A 77 11.42 1.33 -5.12
CA ALA A 77 10.25 0.45 -5.10
C ALA A 77 10.62 -1.02 -4.82
N SER A 78 11.68 -1.53 -5.43
CA SER A 78 12.15 -2.90 -5.18
C SER A 78 12.66 -3.07 -3.76
N THR A 79 13.39 -2.08 -3.24
CA THR A 79 13.93 -2.11 -1.86
C THR A 79 12.80 -2.08 -0.83
N LEU A 80 11.79 -1.22 -1.02
CA LEU A 80 10.62 -1.16 -0.14
C LEU A 80 9.83 -2.47 -0.16
N ARG A 81 9.61 -3.07 -1.33
CA ARG A 81 8.95 -4.38 -1.46
C ARG A 81 9.75 -5.50 -0.80
N ALA A 82 11.09 -5.48 -0.91
CA ALA A 82 11.95 -6.45 -0.25
C ALA A 82 11.88 -6.32 1.28
N ALA A 83 11.89 -5.09 1.81
CA ALA A 83 11.72 -4.84 3.23
C ALA A 83 10.38 -5.38 3.73
N ASP A 84 9.28 -5.07 3.05
CA ASP A 84 7.94 -5.47 3.49
C ASP A 84 7.72 -6.99 3.53
N LYS A 85 8.55 -7.80 2.85
CA LYS A 85 8.52 -9.27 2.93
C LYS A 85 9.07 -9.83 4.24
N ILE A 86 9.98 -9.11 4.89
CA ILE A 86 10.65 -9.58 6.12
C ILE A 86 10.07 -8.98 7.39
N LYS A 87 9.08 -8.07 7.27
CA LYS A 87 8.50 -7.34 8.41
C LYS A 87 7.91 -8.23 9.51
N THR A 88 7.43 -9.42 9.16
CA THR A 88 6.89 -10.41 10.12
C THR A 88 7.88 -11.53 10.45
N ILE A 89 9.11 -11.45 9.92
CA ILE A 89 10.14 -12.48 10.07
C ILE A 89 11.21 -11.98 11.05
N ASP A 90 11.69 -10.75 10.84
CA ASP A 90 12.73 -10.13 11.65
C ASP A 90 12.52 -8.61 11.69
N VAL A 91 12.08 -8.13 12.85
CA VAL A 91 11.78 -6.71 13.10
C VAL A 91 13.02 -5.83 12.97
N ASN A 92 14.16 -6.32 13.46
CA ASN A 92 15.41 -5.57 13.45
C ASN A 92 15.95 -5.43 12.02
N ALA A 93 15.95 -6.53 11.26
CA ALA A 93 16.31 -6.51 9.85
C ALA A 93 15.37 -5.59 9.05
N TYR A 94 14.07 -5.60 9.36
CA TYR A 94 13.11 -4.70 8.71
C TYR A 94 13.44 -3.22 8.96
N ALA A 95 13.73 -2.83 10.21
CA ALA A 95 14.11 -1.46 10.55
C ALA A 95 15.41 -1.02 9.84
N ILE A 96 16.40 -1.91 9.75
CA ILE A 96 17.65 -1.66 9.03
C ILE A 96 17.38 -1.43 7.53
N LEU A 97 16.51 -2.24 6.91
CA LEU A 97 16.15 -2.06 5.50
C LEU A 97 15.39 -0.75 5.25
N LEU A 98 14.49 -0.34 6.15
CA LEU A 98 13.79 0.95 6.03
C LEU A 98 14.75 2.13 6.19
N ARG A 99 15.75 2.03 7.06
CA ARG A 99 16.81 3.03 7.14
C ARG A 99 17.61 3.13 5.84
N ARG A 100 18.05 1.98 5.30
CA ARG A 100 18.77 1.92 4.02
C ARG A 100 17.92 2.48 2.88
N LEU A 101 16.61 2.22 2.89
CA LEU A 101 15.67 2.78 1.92
C LEU A 101 15.64 4.31 1.99
N LEU A 102 15.57 4.90 3.19
CA LEU A 102 15.61 6.36 3.34
C LEU A 102 16.95 6.96 2.90
N GLU A 103 18.06 6.26 3.15
CA GLU A 103 19.38 6.67 2.62
C GLU A 103 19.40 6.64 1.08
N LEU A 104 18.81 5.61 0.45
CA LEU A 104 18.67 5.55 -1.01
C LEU A 104 17.82 6.70 -1.56
N VAL A 105 16.73 7.06 -0.88
CA VAL A 105 15.89 8.22 -1.23
C VAL A 105 16.71 9.50 -1.16
N CYS A 106 17.45 9.74 -0.07
CA CYS A 106 18.31 10.91 0.06
C CYS A 106 19.36 10.99 -1.07
N LEU A 107 19.97 9.86 -1.43
CA LEU A 107 20.95 9.80 -2.52
C LEU A 107 20.31 10.07 -3.89
N ASP A 108 19.13 9.51 -4.16
CA ASP A 108 18.36 9.75 -5.38
C ASP A 108 18.02 11.25 -5.54
N ARG A 109 17.68 11.91 -4.43
CA ARG A 109 17.39 13.34 -4.37
C ARG A 109 18.64 14.23 -4.24
N LYS A 110 19.84 13.63 -4.26
CA LYS A 110 21.14 14.32 -4.13
C LYS A 110 21.23 15.19 -2.87
N ALA A 111 20.62 14.75 -1.78
CA ALA A 111 20.65 15.43 -0.50
C ALA A 111 22.07 15.47 0.08
N ASN A 112 22.45 16.59 0.69
CA ASN A 112 23.76 16.78 1.31
C ASN A 112 23.76 16.36 2.78
N GLY A 113 24.84 15.73 3.24
CA GLY A 113 25.04 15.45 4.65
C GLY A 113 25.77 14.14 4.91
N ALA A 114 26.55 14.09 5.99
CA ALA A 114 27.34 12.91 6.36
C ALA A 114 26.51 11.80 7.06
N THR A 115 25.26 12.10 7.45
CA THR A 115 24.38 11.16 8.14
C THR A 115 22.97 11.26 7.57
N LEU A 116 22.17 10.20 7.72
CA LEU A 116 20.76 10.21 7.30
C LEU A 116 19.98 11.39 7.90
N ALA A 117 20.21 11.72 9.17
CA ALA A 117 19.55 12.85 9.81
C ALA A 117 19.90 14.20 9.14
N LEU A 118 21.17 14.39 8.76
CA LEU A 118 21.61 15.59 8.04
C LEU A 118 21.06 15.62 6.61
N MET A 119 21.02 14.48 5.91
CA MET A 119 20.45 14.40 4.58
C MET A 119 18.93 14.68 4.58
N LEU A 120 18.19 14.14 5.55
CA LEU A 120 16.76 14.44 5.71
C LEU A 120 16.52 15.91 6.05
N LYS A 121 17.41 16.52 6.84
CA LYS A 121 17.36 17.95 7.11
C LYS A 121 17.59 18.77 5.86
N ASP A 122 18.58 18.43 5.03
CA ASP A 122 18.84 19.10 3.76
C ASP A 122 17.62 19.02 2.82
N LEU A 123 16.92 17.87 2.77
CA LEU A 123 15.66 17.76 2.04
C LEU A 123 14.58 18.71 2.58
N ALA A 124 14.45 18.86 3.90
CA ALA A 124 13.48 19.78 4.48
C ALA A 124 13.85 21.25 4.28
N ASP A 125 15.13 21.60 4.41
CA ASP A 125 15.66 22.94 4.15
C ASP A 125 15.41 23.34 2.68
N ASN A 126 15.38 22.36 1.76
CA ASN A 126 15.03 22.52 0.35
C ASN A 126 13.51 22.42 0.06
N ASN A 127 12.66 22.36 1.09
CA ASN A 127 11.20 22.20 1.00
C ASN A 127 10.73 20.92 0.28
N GLU A 128 11.59 19.90 0.22
CA GLU A 128 11.24 18.61 -0.39
C GLU A 128 10.48 17.69 0.56
N ILE A 129 10.56 17.92 1.88
CA ILE A 129 9.73 17.27 2.89
C ILE A 129 9.42 18.24 4.04
N PRO A 130 8.33 18.04 4.81
CA PRO A 130 8.06 18.87 5.98
C PRO A 130 9.07 18.65 7.11
N GLU A 131 9.51 19.74 7.77
CA GLU A 131 10.42 19.73 8.93
C GLU A 131 9.93 18.82 10.08
N LYS A 132 8.61 18.67 10.22
CA LYS A 132 8.01 17.76 11.21
C LYS A 132 8.43 16.30 10.98
N LEU A 133 8.59 15.87 9.73
CA LEU A 133 9.03 14.50 9.41
C LEU A 133 10.50 14.28 9.75
N VAL A 134 11.36 15.29 9.60
CA VAL A 134 12.79 15.20 9.97
C VAL A 134 12.96 14.95 11.45
N LYS A 135 12.22 15.67 12.30
CA LYS A 135 12.28 15.50 13.76
C LYS A 135 11.89 14.10 14.20
N VAL A 136 10.85 13.52 13.60
CA VAL A 136 10.42 12.14 13.92
C VAL A 136 11.41 11.12 13.35
N ALA A 137 11.92 11.33 12.13
CA ALA A 137 12.89 10.45 11.50
C ALA A 137 14.26 10.47 12.17
N SER A 138 14.62 11.56 12.84
CA SER A 138 15.83 11.61 13.68
C SER A 138 15.78 10.59 14.82
N GLY A 139 14.58 10.28 15.34
CA GLY A 139 14.33 9.21 16.31
C GLY A 139 14.44 7.79 15.72
N LEU A 140 14.43 7.62 14.38
CA LEU A 140 14.72 6.32 13.74
C LEU A 140 16.14 5.84 13.97
N LYS A 141 17.08 6.76 14.25
CA LYS A 141 18.44 6.39 14.64
C LYS A 141 18.42 5.54 15.91
N ASP A 142 17.55 5.87 16.86
CA ASP A 142 17.41 5.14 18.11
C ASP A 142 16.82 3.75 17.83
N PHE A 143 15.82 3.64 16.96
CA PHE A 143 15.26 2.35 16.53
C PHE A 143 16.29 1.44 15.83
N GLY A 144 17.07 1.97 14.87
CA GLY A 144 18.11 1.21 14.19
C GLY A 144 19.27 0.80 15.12
N ASN A 145 19.61 1.63 16.11
CA ASN A 145 20.65 1.32 17.10
C ASN A 145 20.17 0.32 18.16
N ILE A 146 18.90 0.38 18.58
CA ILE A 146 18.26 -0.57 19.48
C ILE A 146 18.24 -1.96 18.83
N GLY A 147 17.81 -2.06 17.57
CA GLY A 147 17.79 -3.35 16.86
C GLY A 147 19.17 -3.95 16.51
N ALA A 148 20.25 -3.15 16.53
CA ALA A 148 21.61 -3.60 16.21
C ALA A 148 22.48 -3.91 17.44
N HIS A 149 22.06 -3.52 18.65
CA HIS A 149 22.81 -3.74 19.88
C HIS A 149 22.00 -4.59 20.87
N ALA A 150 22.41 -5.85 21.04
CA ALA A 150 21.77 -6.85 21.91
C ALA A 150 21.60 -6.47 23.40
N GLY A 151 22.10 -5.31 23.85
CA GLY A 151 22.05 -4.86 25.25
C GLY A 151 21.15 -3.65 25.55
N ILE A 152 20.52 -3.02 24.54
CA ILE A 152 19.81 -1.72 24.72
C ILE A 152 18.27 -1.87 24.59
N GLY A 153 17.79 -3.10 24.32
CA GLY A 153 16.39 -3.43 24.08
C GLY A 153 16.18 -3.93 22.65
N GLU A 154 15.08 -4.63 22.39
CA GLU A 154 14.70 -5.06 21.04
C GLU A 154 13.54 -4.20 20.55
N LEU A 155 13.55 -3.84 19.26
CA LEU A 155 12.36 -3.36 18.59
C LEU A 155 11.30 -4.46 18.65
N SER A 156 10.13 -4.13 19.18
CA SER A 156 8.98 -5.01 19.18
C SER A 156 8.17 -4.82 17.89
N GLU A 157 7.38 -5.83 17.54
CA GLU A 157 6.44 -5.75 16.41
C GLU A 157 5.46 -4.56 16.53
N LYS A 158 5.27 -4.00 17.73
CA LYS A 158 4.39 -2.86 17.97
C LYS A 158 4.92 -1.55 17.38
N GLU A 159 6.22 -1.44 17.16
CA GLU A 159 6.83 -0.22 16.59
C GLU A 159 6.95 -0.28 15.06
N ILE A 160 6.78 -1.46 14.44
CA ILE A 160 6.78 -1.62 12.98
C ILE A 160 5.79 -0.66 12.28
N PRO A 161 4.52 -0.55 12.71
CA PRO A 161 3.54 0.27 12.00
C PRO A 161 3.94 1.74 11.95
N ILE A 162 4.49 2.30 13.03
CA ILE A 162 4.86 3.71 13.08
C ILE A 162 6.10 4.00 12.24
N VAL A 163 7.10 3.10 12.26
CA VAL A 163 8.30 3.22 11.42
C VAL A 163 7.92 3.14 9.95
N ARG A 164 7.09 2.16 9.57
CA ARG A 164 6.60 2.01 8.19
C ARG A 164 5.77 3.22 7.75
N ALA A 165 4.89 3.73 8.60
CA ALA A 165 4.07 4.91 8.30
C ALA A 165 4.93 6.15 8.04
N LEU A 166 5.99 6.36 8.84
CA LEU A 166 6.92 7.47 8.63
C LEU A 166 7.68 7.35 7.31
N THR A 167 8.17 6.15 6.98
CA THR A 167 8.82 5.90 5.70
C THR A 167 7.85 6.11 4.54
N SER A 168 6.58 5.65 4.64
CA SER A 168 5.54 5.94 3.65
C SER A 168 5.35 7.44 3.44
N ALA A 169 5.20 8.20 4.53
CA ALA A 169 4.93 9.63 4.44
C ALA A 169 6.05 10.39 3.71
N ILE A 170 7.31 10.03 3.96
CA ILE A 170 8.46 10.61 3.25
C ILE A 170 8.41 10.27 1.76
N LEU A 171 8.18 8.99 1.42
CA LEU A 171 8.09 8.54 0.03
C LEU A 171 6.92 9.17 -0.72
N GLU A 172 5.77 9.30 -0.05
CA GLU A 172 4.58 9.92 -0.62
C GLU A 172 4.81 11.39 -0.93
N TYR A 173 5.47 12.12 -0.03
CA TYR A 173 5.74 13.53 -0.23
C TYR A 173 6.75 13.77 -1.36
N ILE A 174 7.83 12.95 -1.43
CA ILE A 174 8.89 13.11 -2.42
C ILE A 174 8.45 12.62 -3.81
N TYR A 175 7.67 11.53 -3.89
CA TYR A 175 7.38 10.86 -5.16
C TYR A 175 5.89 10.82 -5.51
N SER A 176 5.03 10.27 -4.64
CA SER A 176 3.62 10.06 -4.97
C SER A 176 2.89 11.38 -5.25
N ALA A 177 3.05 12.38 -4.39
CA ALA A 177 2.34 13.65 -4.50
C ALA A 177 2.74 14.42 -5.79
N PRO A 178 4.04 14.59 -6.11
CA PRO A 178 4.44 15.19 -7.40
C PRO A 178 3.95 14.39 -8.62
N HIS A 179 4.00 13.05 -8.54
CA HIS A 179 3.53 12.18 -9.63
C HIS A 179 2.02 12.34 -9.86
N LEU A 180 1.23 12.31 -8.79
CA LEU A 180 -0.22 12.52 -8.84
C LEU A 180 -0.59 13.90 -9.36
N ALA A 181 0.10 14.94 -8.91
CA ALA A 181 -0.09 16.30 -9.42
C ALA A 181 0.12 16.36 -10.94
N THR A 182 1.21 15.75 -11.43
CA THR A 182 1.51 15.68 -12.87
C THR A 182 0.42 14.93 -13.65
N LEU A 183 -0.05 13.78 -13.14
CA LEU A 183 -1.14 13.02 -13.75
C LEU A 183 -2.44 13.84 -13.80
N ALA A 184 -2.78 14.52 -12.71
CA ALA A 184 -3.96 15.36 -12.61
C ALA A 184 -3.90 16.52 -13.61
N GLU A 185 -2.78 17.23 -13.69
CA GLU A 185 -2.56 18.31 -14.66
C GLU A 185 -2.73 17.83 -16.10
N ASN A 186 -2.16 16.69 -16.45
CA ASN A 186 -2.25 16.12 -17.79
C ASN A 186 -3.69 15.73 -18.15
N LYS A 187 -4.42 15.10 -17.21
CA LYS A 187 -5.84 14.78 -17.40
C LYS A 187 -6.69 16.05 -17.57
N LEU A 188 -6.47 17.08 -16.75
CA LEU A 188 -7.18 18.35 -16.86
C LEU A 188 -6.90 19.05 -18.20
N LYS A 189 -5.66 19.03 -18.70
CA LYS A 189 -5.29 19.54 -20.03
C LYS A 189 -6.05 18.78 -21.14
N ALA A 190 -6.08 17.45 -21.07
CA ALA A 190 -6.79 16.63 -22.05
C ALA A 190 -8.31 16.90 -22.09
N ILE A 191 -8.94 17.10 -20.92
CA ILE A 191 -10.36 17.47 -20.83
C ILE A 191 -10.61 18.84 -21.48
N LYS A 192 -9.79 19.85 -21.18
CA LYS A 192 -9.89 21.19 -21.79
C LYS A 192 -9.72 21.17 -23.31
N MET A 193 -8.87 20.29 -23.85
CA MET A 193 -8.69 20.14 -25.29
C MET A 193 -9.88 19.45 -25.96
N LYS A 194 -10.52 18.47 -25.32
CA LYS A 194 -11.73 17.80 -25.84
C LYS A 194 -12.94 18.73 -25.87
N GLY A 195 -13.11 19.59 -24.88
CA GLY A 195 -14.19 20.59 -24.83
C GLY A 195 -14.03 21.77 -25.80
N LYS A 196 -12.90 21.87 -26.51
CA LYS A 196 -12.61 22.92 -27.51
C LYS A 196 -12.73 22.44 -28.96
N LYS A 197 -13.15 21.20 -29.22
CA LYS A 197 -13.49 20.78 -30.58
C LYS A 197 -14.83 21.42 -30.99
N PRO A 198 -14.89 22.13 -32.13
CA PRO A 198 -16.12 22.73 -32.65
C PRO A 198 -17.13 21.65 -33.07
#